data_AF-A0A381Y3Y7-F1
#
_entry.id   AF-A0A381Y3Y7-F1
#
_cell.length_a   1.000
_cell.length_b   1.000
_cell.length_c   1.000
_cell.angle_alpha   90.00
_cell.angle_beta   90.00
_cell.angle_gamma   90.00
#
_symmetry.space_group_name_H-M   'P 1'
#
loop_
_entity.id
_entity.type
_entity.pdbx_description
1 polymer ?
#
loop_
_entity_poly.entity_id
_entity_poly.type
_entity_poly.pdbx_seq_one_letter_code
_entity_poly.pdbx_strand_id
1 'polypeptide(L)'
;MAQNRAPHLTIVCLASLALGTIGCDAERSSNPLSPQIAGPIAGVTISTPGVIEPPNGLLIASTAQPITLRFANVTSNSVRPFTYEIEVATDPVFAPTLLTVTDVAPGETGTVVVTLTQTLDAEQVYYWRVRAVDGANAGIYSETASFEVFTAVVIAAPVAGVPSGGQITSSNSPMLLAHHADISGPAEAVMYRFELATEPGFANPTTILTVVPDNGPSTAVSSGGLPYDETFHWRVRASAQARNGQVLGPWSNTASFRTPPASVSIGTPIPVTPANGQTVASMQPTLTATNGTVTGSAATVVYRFEVDEGTSFGNPAALVEVPRSGGDTTSATVTANLESDREYFWRVHASNGTTTSAWSAPQRFRTPPDGSPPPPPGEQPPLPNEEALIVQLAATNPDALADSCIEEGGSWEFMDLAVTALRAKDTRWGYNCKRGDCSDPSIDVVDYFWGNGEAQGSTNVYLVDIISAVCPGGAQSPAWIDQTQTTLDEGTVGRWIYPRP
;
A
#
# COMPACT_ATOMS: atom_id res chain seq x y z
N MET A 1 80.19 -26.86 -28.09
CA MET A 1 80.74 -28.09 -27.45
C MET A 1 79.54 -28.86 -26.92
N ALA A 2 79.16 -30.07 -27.30
CA ALA A 2 79.62 -31.13 -28.21
C ALA A 2 78.31 -31.83 -28.68
N GLN A 3 78.03 -31.99 -29.98
CA GLN A 3 78.43 -33.07 -30.89
C GLN A 3 78.11 -34.51 -30.44
N ASN A 4 77.43 -35.23 -31.35
CA ASN A 4 77.44 -36.68 -31.59
C ASN A 4 76.63 -37.56 -30.63
N ARG A 5 75.97 -38.66 -31.02
CA ARG A 5 75.97 -39.47 -32.25
C ARG A 5 74.79 -40.47 -32.15
N ALA A 6 74.16 -40.82 -33.26
CA ALA A 6 73.43 -42.08 -33.40
C ALA A 6 74.42 -43.26 -33.48
N PRO A 7 73.97 -44.50 -33.22
CA PRO A 7 74.53 -45.66 -33.89
C PRO A 7 73.47 -46.50 -34.60
N HIS A 8 73.75 -46.80 -35.86
CA HIS A 8 73.28 -47.99 -36.57
C HIS A 8 74.12 -49.21 -36.16
N LEU A 9 73.49 -50.40 -36.09
CA LEU A 9 74.17 -51.70 -36.14
C LEU A 9 73.21 -52.71 -36.82
N THR A 10 73.35 -52.98 -38.12
CA THR A 10 74.03 -54.16 -38.74
C THR A 10 73.38 -55.50 -38.34
N ILE A 11 72.41 -56.00 -39.13
CA ILE A 11 72.55 -57.01 -40.21
C ILE A 11 73.25 -58.31 -39.78
N VAL A 12 72.46 -59.39 -39.66
CA VAL A 12 72.91 -60.77 -39.94
C VAL A 12 72.04 -61.30 -41.07
N CYS A 13 72.66 -61.51 -42.23
CA CYS A 13 72.14 -62.31 -43.33
C CYS A 13 72.17 -63.79 -42.96
N LEU A 14 71.10 -64.53 -43.22
CA LEU A 14 71.20 -65.94 -43.57
C LEU A 14 70.25 -66.28 -44.73
N ALA A 15 70.91 -66.67 -45.82
CA ALA A 15 70.53 -67.49 -46.97
C ALA A 15 69.05 -67.86 -47.22
N SER A 16 68.63 -67.47 -48.42
CA SER A 16 67.57 -68.00 -49.28
C SER A 16 67.42 -69.53 -49.30
N LEU A 17 66.17 -70.01 -49.24
CA LEU A 17 65.72 -71.20 -49.96
C LEU A 17 64.25 -71.06 -50.40
N ALA A 18 63.97 -71.61 -51.57
CA ALA A 18 62.86 -71.34 -52.45
C ALA A 18 61.56 -72.10 -52.14
N LEU A 19 60.46 -71.51 -52.65
CA LEU A 19 59.24 -72.12 -53.20
C LEU A 19 58.40 -73.03 -52.28
N GLY A 20 57.26 -72.45 -51.89
CA GLY A 20 56.09 -73.16 -51.40
C GLY A 20 54.89 -72.21 -51.38
N THR A 21 54.40 -71.81 -52.56
CA THR A 21 53.07 -71.18 -52.66
C THR A 21 52.03 -72.25 -52.38
N ILE A 22 51.68 -72.44 -51.10
CA ILE A 22 50.36 -72.97 -50.76
C ILE A 22 49.44 -71.76 -50.82
N GLY A 23 48.91 -71.49 -52.01
CA GLY A 23 47.67 -70.76 -52.11
C GLY A 23 46.62 -71.58 -51.40
N CYS A 24 46.23 -71.16 -50.20
CA CYS A 24 44.89 -71.49 -49.72
C CYS A 24 43.93 -70.72 -50.63
N ASP A 25 43.52 -71.33 -51.74
CA ASP A 25 42.25 -71.01 -52.38
C ASP A 25 41.18 -71.36 -51.34
N ALA A 26 40.81 -70.36 -50.54
CA ALA A 26 39.59 -70.44 -49.76
C ALA A 26 38.44 -70.36 -50.78
N GLU A 27 37.92 -71.53 -51.19
CA GLU A 27 36.67 -71.60 -51.95
C GLU A 27 35.61 -70.82 -51.16
N ARG A 28 35.23 -69.66 -51.70
CA ARG A 28 34.13 -68.86 -51.15
C ARG A 28 32.87 -69.68 -51.29
N SER A 29 32.28 -70.05 -50.15
CA SER A 29 30.99 -70.75 -50.10
C SER A 29 29.92 -69.96 -50.86
N SER A 30 29.14 -70.65 -51.68
CA SER A 30 27.94 -70.12 -52.33
C SER A 30 26.74 -69.97 -51.39
N ASN A 31 26.90 -70.29 -50.10
CA ASN A 31 25.84 -70.12 -49.11
C ASN A 31 25.71 -68.63 -48.74
N PRO A 32 24.60 -67.96 -49.09
CA PRO A 32 24.48 -66.52 -48.96
C PRO A 32 24.34 -66.05 -47.50
N LEU A 33 24.23 -66.95 -46.52
CA LEU A 33 23.90 -66.60 -45.12
C LEU A 33 25.11 -66.48 -44.18
N SER A 34 26.36 -66.66 -44.65
CA SER A 34 27.56 -66.57 -43.81
C SER A 34 28.41 -65.35 -44.18
N PRO A 35 28.36 -64.25 -43.39
CA PRO A 35 28.97 -62.97 -43.75
C PRO A 35 30.51 -63.01 -43.91
N GLN A 36 31.19 -63.88 -43.18
CA GLN A 36 32.66 -63.88 -43.09
C GLN A 36 33.38 -64.67 -44.20
N ILE A 37 32.64 -65.40 -45.05
CA ILE A 37 33.23 -66.34 -46.03
C ILE A 37 32.87 -65.98 -47.48
N ALA A 38 31.79 -65.23 -47.72
CA ALA A 38 31.31 -64.91 -49.05
C ALA A 38 31.46 -63.41 -49.38
N GLY A 39 32.10 -63.12 -50.52
CA GLY A 39 32.31 -61.75 -51.01
C GLY A 39 31.04 -61.00 -51.43
N PRO A 40 31.17 -59.76 -51.94
CA PRO A 40 30.04 -58.92 -52.34
C PRO A 40 29.08 -59.64 -53.30
N ILE A 41 27.77 -59.48 -53.10
CA ILE A 41 26.75 -60.06 -54.00
C ILE A 41 26.43 -59.00 -55.07
N ALA A 42 26.77 -59.30 -56.33
CA ALA A 42 26.49 -58.39 -57.45
C ALA A 42 24.98 -58.11 -57.59
N GLY A 43 24.60 -56.84 -57.78
CA GLY A 43 23.20 -56.42 -57.95
C GLY A 43 22.46 -56.11 -56.64
N VAL A 44 23.11 -56.23 -55.48
CA VAL A 44 22.54 -55.76 -54.20
C VAL A 44 22.48 -54.23 -54.17
N THR A 45 21.32 -53.70 -53.81
CA THR A 45 21.05 -52.28 -53.59
C THR A 45 20.52 -52.09 -52.17
N ILE A 46 21.16 -51.19 -51.42
CA ILE A 46 20.75 -50.78 -50.07
C ILE A 46 20.42 -49.29 -50.14
N SER A 47 19.23 -48.87 -49.70
CA SER A 47 18.85 -47.46 -49.68
C SER A 47 19.68 -46.67 -48.66
N THR A 48 19.73 -45.36 -48.78
CA THR A 48 20.41 -44.48 -47.81
C THR A 48 19.55 -44.29 -46.56
N PRO A 49 20.11 -44.37 -45.34
CA PRO A 49 19.36 -44.03 -44.13
C PRO A 49 19.01 -42.54 -44.10
N GLY A 50 17.83 -42.19 -43.58
CA GLY A 50 17.42 -40.79 -43.37
C GLY A 50 17.77 -40.32 -41.96
N VAL A 51 18.51 -39.22 -41.82
CA VAL A 51 18.81 -38.61 -40.52
C VAL A 51 17.54 -38.01 -39.91
N ILE A 52 17.28 -38.27 -38.62
CA ILE A 52 16.15 -37.71 -37.89
C ILE A 52 16.63 -36.80 -36.75
N GLU A 53 17.42 -37.31 -35.80
CA GLU A 53 17.95 -36.54 -34.66
C GLU A 53 19.39 -36.95 -34.31
N PRO A 54 20.25 -36.01 -33.85
CA PRO A 54 20.07 -34.56 -33.93
C PRO A 54 19.98 -34.08 -35.39
N PRO A 55 19.04 -33.17 -35.73
CA PRO A 55 19.03 -32.52 -37.03
C PRO A 55 20.28 -31.65 -37.19
N ASN A 56 20.63 -31.34 -38.44
CA ASN A 56 21.83 -30.59 -38.76
C ASN A 56 21.86 -29.21 -38.08
N GLY A 57 22.94 -28.92 -37.35
CA GLY A 57 23.16 -27.66 -36.64
C GLY A 57 22.48 -27.56 -35.27
N LEU A 58 21.97 -28.66 -34.70
CA LEU A 58 21.33 -28.61 -33.37
C LEU A 58 22.36 -28.24 -32.28
N LEU A 59 22.00 -27.33 -31.39
CA LEU A 59 22.74 -27.09 -30.14
C LEU A 59 22.24 -28.02 -29.04
N ILE A 60 23.15 -28.73 -28.38
CA ILE A 60 22.84 -29.66 -27.29
C ILE A 60 23.63 -29.26 -26.05
N ALA A 61 22.93 -29.04 -24.93
CA ALA A 61 23.58 -28.72 -23.67
C ALA A 61 24.43 -29.92 -23.20
N SER A 62 25.61 -29.66 -22.64
CA SER A 62 26.47 -30.70 -22.07
C SER A 62 25.78 -31.51 -20.96
N THR A 63 24.83 -30.90 -20.25
CA THR A 63 23.98 -31.56 -19.24
C THR A 63 22.90 -32.48 -19.83
N ALA A 64 22.67 -32.46 -21.15
CA ALA A 64 21.71 -33.32 -21.83
C ALA A 64 22.33 -34.63 -22.36
N GLN A 65 23.58 -34.92 -22.02
CA GLN A 65 24.24 -36.18 -22.36
C GLN A 65 23.76 -37.36 -21.48
N PRO A 66 23.74 -38.60 -21.99
CA PRO A 66 24.31 -39.06 -23.26
C PRO A 66 23.47 -38.66 -24.50
N ILE A 67 24.17 -38.37 -25.60
CA ILE A 67 23.53 -37.97 -26.87
C ILE A 67 22.84 -39.18 -27.50
N THR A 68 21.61 -38.98 -28.00
CA THR A 68 20.87 -40.02 -28.73
C THR A 68 20.77 -39.65 -30.20
N LEU A 69 21.16 -40.58 -31.06
CA LEU A 69 21.03 -40.51 -32.51
C LEU A 69 19.79 -41.30 -32.94
N ARG A 70 19.02 -40.74 -33.88
CA ARG A 70 17.83 -41.37 -34.47
C ARG A 70 17.88 -41.23 -35.98
N PHE A 71 17.62 -42.33 -36.68
CA PHE A 71 17.59 -42.37 -38.15
C PHE A 71 16.57 -43.40 -38.66
N ALA A 72 16.11 -43.22 -39.91
CA ALA A 72 15.16 -44.11 -40.55
C ALA A 72 15.81 -45.41 -41.03
N ASN A 73 15.05 -46.51 -40.98
CA ASN A 73 15.50 -47.77 -41.55
C ASN A 73 15.72 -47.66 -43.07
N VAL A 74 16.63 -48.49 -43.59
CA VAL A 74 16.82 -48.67 -45.03
C VAL A 74 16.05 -49.86 -45.56
N THR A 75 15.83 -49.88 -46.87
CA THR A 75 15.39 -51.07 -47.61
C THR A 75 16.58 -51.67 -48.34
N SER A 76 16.61 -53.00 -48.44
CA SER A 76 17.66 -53.75 -49.15
C SER A 76 17.03 -54.92 -49.90
N ASN A 77 17.52 -55.20 -51.12
CA ASN A 77 17.18 -56.41 -51.86
C ASN A 77 18.15 -57.58 -51.54
N SER A 78 19.09 -57.40 -50.60
CA SER A 78 19.99 -58.46 -50.15
C SER A 78 19.22 -59.56 -49.43
N VAL A 79 19.61 -60.80 -49.68
CA VAL A 79 19.12 -61.97 -48.92
C VAL A 79 19.80 -62.11 -47.55
N ARG A 80 20.83 -61.30 -47.28
CA ARG A 80 21.54 -61.25 -46.00
C ARG A 80 20.87 -60.26 -45.04
N PRO A 81 20.85 -60.54 -43.73
CA PRO A 81 20.54 -59.52 -42.75
C PRO A 81 21.60 -58.41 -42.83
N PHE A 82 21.18 -57.17 -42.59
CA PHE A 82 22.06 -56.02 -42.51
C PHE A 82 22.02 -55.38 -41.12
N THR A 83 23.11 -54.73 -40.75
CA THR A 83 23.25 -53.89 -39.56
C THR A 83 23.66 -52.48 -39.97
N TYR A 84 23.67 -51.54 -39.04
CA TYR A 84 24.17 -50.19 -39.28
C TYR A 84 25.55 -49.97 -38.67
N GLU A 85 26.32 -49.15 -39.38
CA GLU A 85 27.54 -48.54 -38.92
C GLU A 85 27.33 -47.03 -38.85
N ILE A 86 27.54 -46.45 -37.67
CA ILE A 86 27.44 -45.03 -37.40
C ILE A 86 28.83 -44.50 -37.10
N GLU A 87 29.19 -43.39 -37.74
CA GLU A 87 30.41 -42.66 -37.44
C GLU A 87 30.08 -41.29 -36.86
N VAL A 88 30.83 -40.90 -35.84
CA VAL A 88 30.83 -39.54 -35.27
C VAL A 88 32.25 -39.00 -35.34
N ALA A 89 32.43 -37.76 -35.74
CA ALA A 89 33.73 -37.10 -35.88
C ALA A 89 33.63 -35.61 -35.48
N THR A 90 34.79 -34.97 -35.27
CA THR A 90 34.88 -33.51 -35.08
C THR A 90 35.17 -32.76 -36.38
N ASP A 91 35.37 -33.50 -37.48
CA ASP A 91 35.60 -32.98 -38.83
C ASP A 91 34.55 -33.56 -39.80
N PRO A 92 33.92 -32.74 -40.67
CA PRO A 92 32.92 -33.21 -41.62
C PRO A 92 33.44 -34.21 -42.67
N VAL A 93 34.76 -34.36 -42.84
CA VAL A 93 35.35 -35.38 -43.72
C VAL A 93 35.59 -36.72 -43.01
N PHE A 94 35.32 -36.81 -41.69
CA PHE A 94 35.51 -38.02 -40.87
C PHE A 94 36.95 -38.53 -40.88
N ALA A 95 37.92 -37.62 -40.74
CA ALA A 95 39.35 -37.94 -40.70
C ALA A 95 40.08 -37.06 -39.66
N PRO A 96 40.26 -37.52 -38.40
CA PRO A 96 39.92 -38.85 -37.89
C PRO A 96 38.43 -39.00 -37.50
N THR A 97 37.92 -40.23 -37.55
CA THR A 97 36.65 -40.60 -36.90
C THR A 97 36.87 -40.65 -35.38
N LEU A 98 35.98 -40.02 -34.61
CA LEU A 98 36.03 -40.00 -33.14
C LEU A 98 35.43 -41.28 -32.54
N LEU A 99 34.27 -41.68 -33.04
CA LEU A 99 33.52 -42.85 -32.56
C LEU A 99 32.92 -43.58 -33.76
N THR A 100 33.04 -44.91 -33.75
CA THR A 100 32.35 -45.80 -34.69
C THR A 100 31.50 -46.79 -33.89
N VAL A 101 30.21 -46.84 -34.19
CA VAL A 101 29.26 -47.79 -33.61
C VAL A 101 28.82 -48.76 -34.70
N THR A 102 29.13 -50.05 -34.56
CA THR A 102 28.80 -51.10 -35.54
C THR A 102 27.71 -52.02 -35.01
N ASP A 103 27.24 -52.93 -35.87
CA ASP A 103 26.36 -54.04 -35.51
C ASP A 103 25.01 -53.60 -34.90
N VAL A 104 24.58 -52.38 -35.23
CA VAL A 104 23.28 -51.86 -34.78
C VAL A 104 22.17 -52.49 -35.62
N ALA A 105 21.26 -53.21 -34.96
CA ALA A 105 20.15 -53.88 -35.63
C ALA A 105 19.11 -52.89 -36.18
N PRO A 106 18.37 -53.25 -37.24
CA PRO A 106 17.21 -52.49 -37.70
C PRO A 106 16.14 -52.34 -36.62
N GLY A 107 15.50 -51.16 -36.59
CA GLY A 107 14.44 -50.88 -35.63
C GLY A 107 13.12 -51.51 -36.05
N GLU A 108 12.37 -52.07 -35.10
CA GLU A 108 11.09 -52.76 -35.37
C GLU A 108 10.00 -51.82 -35.93
N THR A 109 10.08 -50.52 -35.62
CA THR A 109 9.09 -49.51 -35.98
C THR A 109 9.51 -48.63 -37.16
N GLY A 110 10.55 -49.02 -37.91
CA GLY A 110 11.04 -48.26 -39.06
C GLY A 110 12.04 -47.14 -38.72
N THR A 111 12.39 -46.94 -37.46
CA THR A 111 13.44 -46.03 -37.01
C THR A 111 14.39 -46.72 -36.04
N VAL A 112 15.67 -46.41 -36.13
CA VAL A 112 16.72 -46.86 -35.21
C VAL A 112 17.04 -45.75 -34.23
N VAL A 113 17.25 -46.11 -32.97
CA VAL A 113 17.67 -45.21 -31.89
C VAL A 113 18.96 -45.75 -31.28
N VAL A 114 20.01 -44.92 -31.24
CA VAL A 114 21.33 -45.27 -30.72
C VAL A 114 21.75 -44.22 -29.71
N THR A 115 22.02 -44.61 -28.47
CA THR A 115 22.57 -43.71 -27.44
C THR A 115 24.09 -43.82 -27.43
N LEU A 116 24.78 -42.69 -27.60
CA LEU A 116 26.23 -42.61 -27.53
C LEU A 116 26.68 -42.78 -26.06
N THR A 117 27.53 -43.77 -25.81
CA THR A 117 28.05 -44.04 -24.45
C THR A 117 29.23 -43.15 -24.06
N GLN A 118 29.87 -42.51 -25.04
CA GLN A 118 30.98 -41.60 -24.82
C GLN A 118 30.46 -40.20 -24.51
N THR A 119 30.97 -39.61 -23.41
CA THR A 119 30.77 -38.20 -23.14
C THR A 119 31.56 -37.37 -24.14
N LEU A 120 30.88 -36.44 -24.81
CA LEU A 120 31.45 -35.50 -25.76
C LEU A 120 31.82 -34.19 -25.06
N ASP A 121 32.94 -33.58 -25.45
CA ASP A 121 33.39 -32.32 -24.88
C ASP A 121 32.46 -31.16 -25.29
N ALA A 122 32.32 -30.18 -24.40
CA ALA A 122 31.57 -28.97 -24.70
C ALA A 122 32.39 -27.98 -25.54
N GLU A 123 31.69 -27.00 -26.12
CA GLU A 123 32.20 -25.99 -27.06
C GLU A 123 32.77 -26.61 -28.35
N GLN A 124 32.23 -27.76 -28.77
CA GLN A 124 32.70 -28.52 -29.92
C GLN A 124 31.55 -28.93 -30.84
N VAL A 125 31.77 -28.77 -32.15
CA VAL A 125 30.87 -29.28 -33.20
C VAL A 125 31.26 -30.71 -33.52
N TYR A 126 30.26 -31.57 -33.59
CA TYR A 126 30.34 -32.97 -33.99
C TYR A 126 29.53 -33.20 -35.26
N TYR A 127 30.03 -34.08 -36.11
CA TYR A 127 29.40 -34.54 -37.34
C TYR A 127 29.12 -36.03 -37.20
N TRP A 128 27.97 -36.47 -37.68
CA TRP A 128 27.62 -37.88 -37.69
C TRP A 128 26.98 -38.30 -39.00
N ARG A 129 27.20 -39.56 -39.36
CA ARG A 129 26.63 -40.21 -40.54
C ARG A 129 26.41 -41.68 -40.25
N VAL A 130 25.48 -42.29 -40.98
CA VAL A 130 25.14 -43.71 -40.82
C VAL A 130 25.02 -44.39 -42.18
N ARG A 131 25.46 -45.64 -42.29
CA ARG A 131 25.21 -46.51 -43.44
C ARG A 131 24.78 -47.90 -42.98
N ALA A 132 24.12 -48.65 -43.87
CA ALA A 132 23.84 -50.06 -43.64
C ALA A 132 24.89 -50.96 -44.30
N VAL A 133 25.23 -52.07 -43.65
CA VAL A 133 26.19 -53.07 -44.10
C VAL A 133 25.59 -54.46 -43.93
N ASP A 134 25.74 -55.34 -44.93
CA ASP A 134 25.25 -56.74 -44.89
C ASP A 134 26.38 -57.78 -44.69
N GLY A 135 27.54 -57.29 -44.27
CA GLY A 135 28.78 -58.05 -44.07
C GLY A 135 29.65 -58.20 -45.31
N ALA A 136 29.12 -57.98 -46.53
CA ALA A 136 29.93 -57.98 -47.75
C ALA A 136 29.68 -56.79 -48.69
N ASN A 137 28.50 -56.16 -48.58
CA ASN A 137 28.14 -54.92 -49.27
C ASN A 137 27.96 -53.80 -48.23
N ALA A 138 28.39 -52.59 -48.58
CA ALA A 138 28.15 -51.38 -47.81
C ALA A 138 27.28 -50.42 -48.63
N GLY A 139 26.22 -49.92 -48.03
CA GLY A 139 25.41 -48.83 -48.58
C GLY A 139 26.16 -47.50 -48.57
N ILE A 140 25.59 -46.50 -49.23
CA ILE A 140 26.07 -45.12 -49.15
C ILE A 140 25.72 -44.57 -47.77
N TYR A 141 26.61 -43.75 -47.19
CA TYR A 141 26.29 -43.01 -45.97
C TYR A 141 25.10 -42.07 -46.17
N SER A 142 24.37 -41.82 -45.10
CA SER A 142 23.38 -40.75 -45.01
C SER A 142 23.99 -39.40 -45.34
N GLU A 143 23.15 -38.39 -45.53
CA GLU A 143 23.60 -37.00 -45.41
C GLU A 143 24.29 -36.82 -44.04
N THR A 144 25.36 -36.01 -44.04
CA THR A 144 26.07 -35.68 -42.80
C THR A 144 25.23 -34.66 -42.04
N ALA A 145 24.93 -34.98 -40.79
CA ALA A 145 24.32 -34.04 -39.87
C ALA A 145 25.33 -33.62 -38.81
N SER A 146 25.23 -32.38 -38.36
CA SER A 146 26.04 -31.86 -37.26
C SER A 146 25.20 -31.49 -36.04
N PHE A 147 25.85 -31.48 -34.88
CA PHE A 147 25.36 -30.85 -33.66
C PHE A 147 26.54 -30.27 -32.88
N GLU A 148 26.29 -29.24 -32.09
CA GLU A 148 27.28 -28.65 -31.18
C GLU A 148 26.91 -29.02 -29.75
N VAL A 149 27.89 -29.49 -28.98
CA VAL A 149 27.75 -29.63 -27.54
C VAL A 149 28.25 -28.34 -26.90
N PHE A 150 27.45 -27.69 -26.07
CA PHE A 150 27.82 -26.41 -25.43
C PHE A 150 27.55 -26.44 -23.92
N THR A 151 28.25 -25.57 -23.18
CA THR A 151 28.01 -25.39 -21.75
C THR A 151 26.77 -24.51 -21.56
N ALA A 152 25.69 -25.08 -21.02
CA ALA A 152 24.48 -24.32 -20.78
C ALA A 152 24.63 -23.35 -19.59
N VAL A 153 23.95 -22.21 -19.68
CA VAL A 153 23.80 -21.30 -18.54
C VAL A 153 22.80 -21.90 -17.57
N VAL A 154 23.18 -21.98 -16.29
CA VAL A 154 22.32 -22.44 -15.19
C VAL A 154 22.20 -21.31 -14.17
N ILE A 155 20.97 -21.01 -13.77
CA ILE A 155 20.65 -19.91 -12.86
C ILE A 155 19.95 -20.49 -11.64
N ALA A 156 20.53 -20.30 -10.45
CA ALA A 156 19.89 -20.61 -9.17
C ALA A 156 18.82 -19.56 -8.81
N ALA A 157 18.02 -19.84 -7.78
CA ALA A 157 17.10 -18.82 -7.26
C ALA A 157 17.89 -17.70 -6.57
N PRO A 158 17.65 -16.42 -6.89
CA PRO A 158 18.15 -15.33 -6.07
C PRO A 158 17.43 -15.32 -4.71
N VAL A 159 17.99 -14.58 -3.74
CA VAL A 159 17.36 -14.41 -2.42
C VAL A 159 16.78 -13.01 -2.32
N ALA A 160 15.47 -12.92 -2.08
CA ALA A 160 14.82 -11.67 -1.70
C ALA A 160 15.32 -11.26 -0.31
N GLY A 161 16.07 -10.17 -0.21
CA GLY A 161 16.70 -9.69 1.01
C GLY A 161 15.73 -8.86 1.85
N VAL A 162 15.73 -7.54 1.65
CA VAL A 162 14.93 -6.59 2.43
C VAL A 162 14.13 -5.64 1.52
N PRO A 163 12.97 -5.15 1.97
CA PRO A 163 12.26 -5.54 3.19
C PRO A 163 11.64 -6.94 3.08
N SER A 164 11.56 -7.67 4.19
CA SER A 164 11.04 -9.05 4.23
C SER A 164 10.33 -9.34 5.56
N GLY A 165 9.65 -10.47 5.66
CA GLY A 165 9.01 -10.92 6.91
C GLY A 165 7.86 -10.04 7.42
N GLY A 166 7.18 -9.30 6.54
CA GLY A 166 6.03 -8.47 6.90
C GLY A 166 6.38 -7.22 7.72
N GLN A 167 7.66 -6.83 7.76
CA GLN A 167 8.12 -5.66 8.52
C GLN A 167 7.48 -4.38 7.99
N ILE A 168 7.24 -3.41 8.87
CA ILE A 168 6.81 -2.06 8.48
C ILE A 168 8.03 -1.29 7.98
N THR A 169 7.95 -0.74 6.77
CA THR A 169 9.04 0.06 6.19
C THR A 169 9.07 1.47 6.76
N SER A 170 10.24 2.12 6.72
CA SER A 170 10.39 3.50 7.19
C SER A 170 9.75 4.55 6.27
N SER A 171 9.47 4.18 5.02
CA SER A 171 8.79 5.02 4.04
C SER A 171 7.84 4.17 3.18
N ASN A 172 6.92 4.83 2.47
CA ASN A 172 6.08 4.20 1.46
C ASN A 172 6.76 4.07 0.09
N SER A 173 8.06 4.32 -0.02
CA SER A 173 8.84 4.06 -1.24
C SER A 173 10.11 3.27 -0.89
N PRO A 174 9.98 2.06 -0.32
CA PRO A 174 11.13 1.28 0.11
C PRO A 174 12.01 0.85 -1.07
N MET A 175 13.29 0.64 -0.78
CA MET A 175 14.20 -0.07 -1.67
C MET A 175 14.05 -1.58 -1.48
N LEU A 176 13.90 -2.31 -2.57
CA LEU A 176 13.88 -3.77 -2.61
C LEU A 176 15.29 -4.27 -2.95
N LEU A 177 15.95 -4.95 -2.01
CA LEU A 177 17.30 -5.49 -2.15
C LEU A 177 17.26 -6.99 -2.36
N ALA A 178 17.86 -7.48 -3.44
CA ALA A 178 18.03 -8.89 -3.73
C ALA A 178 19.51 -9.29 -3.69
N HIS A 179 19.79 -10.44 -3.06
CA HIS A 179 21.10 -11.08 -3.22
C HIS A 179 21.14 -11.82 -4.55
N HIS A 180 22.29 -11.75 -5.20
CA HIS A 180 22.47 -12.33 -6.52
C HIS A 180 22.27 -13.85 -6.51
N ALA A 181 21.67 -14.35 -7.57
CA ALA A 181 21.65 -15.77 -7.89
C ALA A 181 23.05 -16.24 -8.27
N ASP A 182 23.40 -17.47 -7.89
CA ASP A 182 24.53 -18.16 -8.48
C ASP A 182 24.22 -18.47 -9.96
N ILE A 183 25.11 -18.01 -10.84
CA ILE A 183 25.00 -18.23 -12.29
C ILE A 183 26.27 -18.94 -12.75
N SER A 184 26.10 -20.09 -13.40
CA SER A 184 27.19 -20.84 -14.02
C SER A 184 26.98 -20.96 -15.53
N GLY A 185 28.08 -21.21 -16.25
CA GLY A 185 28.10 -21.21 -17.72
C GLY A 185 28.30 -19.82 -18.34
N PRO A 186 28.44 -19.75 -19.67
CA PRO A 186 28.75 -18.53 -20.40
C PRO A 186 27.50 -17.67 -20.62
N ALA A 187 27.20 -16.77 -19.68
CA ALA A 187 26.16 -15.75 -19.83
C ALA A 187 26.71 -14.47 -20.49
N GLU A 188 26.03 -13.97 -21.53
CA GLU A 188 26.42 -12.75 -22.25
C GLU A 188 25.92 -11.49 -21.55
N ALA A 189 24.73 -11.56 -20.95
CA ALA A 189 24.13 -10.48 -20.18
C ALA A 189 23.22 -11.07 -19.09
N VAL A 190 23.14 -10.40 -17.94
CA VAL A 190 22.27 -10.80 -16.82
C VAL A 190 21.36 -9.64 -16.46
N MET A 191 20.09 -9.93 -16.20
CA MET A 191 19.10 -8.96 -15.72
C MET A 191 18.30 -9.54 -14.55
N TYR A 192 17.91 -8.68 -13.62
CA TYR A 192 17.01 -9.02 -12.52
C TYR A 192 15.64 -8.40 -12.75
N ARG A 193 14.59 -9.22 -12.66
CA ARG A 193 13.19 -8.77 -12.68
C ARG A 193 12.62 -8.89 -11.28
N PHE A 194 12.13 -7.78 -10.75
CA PHE A 194 11.38 -7.69 -9.50
C PHE A 194 9.90 -7.54 -9.83
N GLU A 195 9.07 -8.27 -9.09
CA GLU A 195 7.62 -8.12 -9.12
C GLU A 195 7.12 -7.79 -7.72
N LEU A 196 6.24 -6.80 -7.63
CA LEU A 196 5.56 -6.37 -6.43
C LEU A 196 4.05 -6.55 -6.65
N ALA A 197 3.33 -7.06 -5.67
CA ALA A 197 1.88 -7.29 -5.71
C ALA A 197 1.26 -7.12 -4.33
N THR A 198 -0.04 -6.88 -4.27
CA THR A 198 -0.81 -6.89 -3.01
C THR A 198 -1.19 -8.32 -2.57
N GLU A 199 -1.11 -9.29 -3.49
CA GLU A 199 -1.41 -10.70 -3.24
C GLU A 199 -0.18 -11.58 -3.49
N PRO A 200 0.09 -12.60 -2.64
CA PRO A 200 1.30 -13.43 -2.73
C PRO A 200 1.33 -14.36 -3.96
N GLY A 201 0.23 -14.49 -4.69
CA GLY A 201 0.14 -15.31 -5.91
C GLY A 201 0.68 -14.63 -7.18
N PHE A 202 0.92 -13.31 -7.15
CA PHE A 202 1.41 -12.53 -8.30
C PHE A 202 0.61 -12.73 -9.60
N ALA A 203 -0.69 -12.98 -9.50
CA ALA A 203 -1.56 -13.09 -10.67
C ALA A 203 -1.64 -11.76 -11.43
N ASN A 204 -1.65 -10.64 -10.69
CA ASN A 204 -1.63 -9.28 -11.21
C ASN A 204 -0.58 -8.45 -10.44
N PRO A 205 0.70 -8.43 -10.87
CA PRO A 205 1.71 -7.60 -10.24
C PRO A 205 1.35 -6.11 -10.33
N THR A 206 1.40 -5.41 -9.20
CA THR A 206 1.21 -3.96 -9.10
C THR A 206 2.37 -3.20 -9.77
N THR A 207 3.59 -3.71 -9.58
CA THR A 207 4.81 -3.10 -10.13
C THR A 207 5.73 -4.18 -10.67
N ILE A 208 6.30 -3.94 -11.86
CA ILE A 208 7.33 -4.78 -12.47
C ILE A 208 8.54 -3.91 -12.77
N LEU A 209 9.69 -4.28 -12.24
CA LEU A 209 10.95 -3.54 -12.38
C LEU A 209 11.99 -4.48 -12.96
N THR A 210 12.80 -3.99 -13.91
CA THR A 210 13.91 -4.77 -14.48
C THR A 210 15.18 -3.94 -14.42
N VAL A 211 16.25 -4.52 -13.88
CA VAL A 211 17.53 -3.85 -13.66
C VAL A 211 18.70 -4.73 -14.09
N VAL A 212 19.80 -4.09 -14.48
CA VAL A 212 21.10 -4.75 -14.61
C VAL A 212 21.67 -4.90 -13.19
N PRO A 213 22.25 -6.06 -12.81
CA PRO A 213 22.81 -6.24 -11.48
C PRO A 213 23.98 -5.28 -11.23
N ASP A 214 24.07 -4.80 -9.99
CA ASP A 214 25.20 -3.99 -9.52
C ASP A 214 26.48 -4.82 -9.43
N ASN A 215 27.63 -4.14 -9.39
CA ASN A 215 28.90 -4.79 -9.08
C ASN A 215 28.94 -5.16 -7.59
N GLY A 216 28.68 -6.42 -7.23
CA GLY A 216 28.67 -6.88 -5.85
C GLY A 216 27.88 -8.16 -5.63
N PRO A 217 27.56 -8.51 -4.36
CA PRO A 217 26.77 -9.69 -4.02
C PRO A 217 25.25 -9.44 -4.08
N SER A 218 24.81 -8.20 -4.34
CA SER A 218 23.40 -7.81 -4.30
C SER A 218 23.12 -6.61 -5.19
N THR A 219 21.86 -6.48 -5.61
CA THR A 219 21.33 -5.31 -6.33
C THR A 219 20.06 -4.82 -5.66
N ALA A 220 19.76 -3.53 -5.78
CA ALA A 220 18.57 -2.96 -5.17
C ALA A 220 17.83 -2.01 -6.12
N VAL A 221 16.50 -1.96 -6.00
CA VAL A 221 15.65 -1.10 -6.81
C VAL A 221 14.63 -0.37 -5.94
N SER A 222 14.34 0.89 -6.27
CA SER A 222 13.24 1.62 -5.61
C SER A 222 11.89 1.09 -6.11
N SER A 223 10.97 0.81 -5.18
CA SER A 223 9.59 0.43 -5.52
C SER A 223 8.76 1.59 -6.11
N GLY A 224 9.20 2.84 -5.92
CA GLY A 224 8.38 4.03 -6.15
C GLY A 224 7.38 4.27 -5.03
N GLY A 225 6.58 5.34 -5.13
CA GLY A 225 5.58 5.67 -4.12
C GLY A 225 4.42 4.65 -4.11
N LEU A 226 4.24 3.98 -2.97
CA LEU A 226 3.17 3.03 -2.72
C LEU A 226 2.08 3.64 -1.82
N PRO A 227 0.84 3.12 -1.84
CA PRO A 227 -0.17 3.43 -0.83
C PRO A 227 0.35 3.20 0.60
N TYR A 228 -0.09 4.03 1.54
CA TYR A 228 0.24 3.91 2.96
C TYR A 228 -0.58 2.80 3.64
N ASP A 229 -0.02 2.27 4.73
CA ASP A 229 -0.66 1.28 5.61
C ASP A 229 -1.12 -0.03 4.92
N GLU A 230 -0.49 -0.37 3.79
CA GLU A 230 -0.84 -1.51 2.94
C GLU A 230 0.28 -2.56 2.89
N THR A 231 -0.11 -3.83 2.83
CA THR A 231 0.83 -4.96 2.76
C THR A 231 1.16 -5.28 1.30
N PHE A 232 2.44 -5.42 1.00
CA PHE A 232 2.93 -5.82 -0.30
C PHE A 232 3.79 -7.08 -0.21
N HIS A 233 3.70 -7.88 -1.25
CA HIS A 233 4.49 -9.08 -1.50
C HIS A 233 5.40 -8.82 -2.70
N TRP A 234 6.66 -9.25 -2.62
CA TRP A 234 7.57 -9.15 -3.75
C TRP A 234 8.41 -10.41 -3.93
N ARG A 235 8.80 -10.62 -5.19
CA ARG A 235 9.70 -11.69 -5.61
C ARG A 235 10.64 -11.17 -6.69
N VAL A 236 11.77 -11.85 -6.83
CA VAL A 236 12.79 -11.49 -7.80
C VAL A 236 13.30 -12.73 -8.53
N ARG A 237 13.63 -12.61 -9.81
CA ARG A 237 14.34 -13.66 -10.56
C ARG A 237 15.44 -13.05 -11.41
N ALA A 238 16.50 -13.81 -11.63
CA ALA A 238 17.50 -13.50 -12.64
C ALA A 238 17.11 -14.11 -13.99
N SER A 239 17.52 -13.44 -15.07
CA SER A 239 17.51 -13.97 -16.43
C SER A 239 18.87 -13.70 -17.06
N ALA A 240 19.32 -14.62 -17.89
CA ALA A 240 20.56 -14.47 -18.63
C ALA A 240 20.32 -14.63 -20.12
N GLN A 241 21.03 -13.86 -20.93
CA GLN A 241 21.15 -14.12 -22.35
C GLN A 241 22.28 -15.14 -22.56
N ALA A 242 21.96 -16.26 -23.19
CA ALA A 242 22.90 -17.32 -23.54
C ALA A 242 22.90 -17.56 -25.05
N ARG A 243 23.88 -18.34 -25.54
CA ARG A 243 24.03 -18.69 -26.96
C ARG A 243 22.76 -19.34 -27.55
N ASN A 244 22.02 -20.10 -26.76
CA ASN A 244 20.79 -20.78 -27.16
C ASN A 244 19.50 -19.99 -26.85
N GLY A 245 19.62 -18.69 -26.52
CA GLY A 245 18.50 -17.80 -26.21
C GLY A 245 18.44 -17.37 -24.74
N GLN A 246 17.31 -16.78 -24.35
CA GLN A 246 17.12 -16.30 -22.98
C GLN A 246 16.85 -17.45 -22.02
N VAL A 247 17.64 -17.52 -20.95
CA VAL A 247 17.46 -18.44 -19.83
C VAL A 247 16.79 -17.69 -18.69
N LEU A 248 15.65 -18.18 -18.24
CA LEU A 248 14.93 -17.66 -17.08
C LEU A 248 15.25 -18.50 -15.85
N GLY A 249 15.82 -17.87 -14.82
CA GLY A 249 16.00 -18.50 -13.52
C GLY A 249 14.68 -18.65 -12.76
N PRO A 250 14.66 -19.49 -11.73
CA PRO A 250 13.52 -19.59 -10.82
C PRO A 250 13.31 -18.27 -10.06
N TRP A 251 12.08 -18.07 -9.60
CA TRP A 251 11.77 -16.99 -8.67
C TRP A 251 12.39 -17.26 -7.30
N SER A 252 12.75 -16.18 -6.59
CA SER A 252 13.03 -16.22 -5.17
C SER A 252 11.81 -16.68 -4.38
N ASN A 253 12.03 -17.05 -3.11
CA ASN A 253 10.94 -17.06 -2.15
C ASN A 253 10.27 -15.68 -2.08
N THR A 254 8.96 -15.66 -1.86
CA THR A 254 8.19 -14.42 -1.69
C THR A 254 8.59 -13.74 -0.39
N ALA A 255 9.04 -12.49 -0.48
CA ALA A 255 9.19 -11.59 0.65
C ALA A 255 7.94 -10.71 0.79
N SER A 256 7.72 -10.15 1.97
CA SER A 256 6.62 -9.23 2.22
C SER A 256 7.01 -8.11 3.17
N PHE A 257 6.31 -7.00 3.08
CA PHE A 257 6.44 -5.85 3.96
C PHE A 257 5.11 -5.10 4.03
N ARG A 258 4.99 -4.18 4.98
CA ARG A 258 3.86 -3.26 5.08
C ARG A 258 4.38 -1.83 4.99
N THR A 259 3.75 -0.97 4.19
CA THR A 259 4.09 0.45 4.17
C THR A 259 3.69 1.10 5.51
N PRO A 260 4.37 2.17 5.95
CA PRO A 260 4.00 2.84 7.19
C PRO A 260 2.61 3.48 7.06
N PRO A 261 1.93 3.79 8.17
CA PRO A 261 0.76 4.65 8.13
C PRO A 261 1.14 6.04 7.62
N ALA A 262 0.20 6.72 6.97
CA ALA A 262 0.41 8.10 6.55
C ALA A 262 0.65 8.99 7.77
N SER A 263 1.68 9.84 7.71
CA SER A 263 1.96 10.79 8.78
C SER A 263 0.77 11.74 8.97
N VAL A 264 0.42 11.99 10.22
CA VAL A 264 -0.64 12.94 10.55
C VAL A 264 -0.13 14.36 10.28
N SER A 265 -0.94 15.17 9.59
CA SER A 265 -0.71 16.60 9.47
C SER A 265 -1.97 17.34 9.91
N ILE A 266 -1.78 18.41 10.68
CA ILE A 266 -2.86 19.27 11.15
C ILE A 266 -2.55 20.68 10.64
N GLY A 267 -3.37 21.16 9.71
CA GLY A 267 -3.30 22.51 9.18
C GLY A 267 -3.60 23.55 10.26
N THR A 268 -3.02 24.74 10.12
CA THR A 268 -3.25 25.85 11.04
C THR A 268 -4.69 26.35 10.94
N PRO A 269 -5.43 26.45 12.06
CA PRO A 269 -6.75 27.07 12.08
C PRO A 269 -6.71 28.56 11.69
N ILE A 270 -7.82 29.06 11.13
CA ILE A 270 -7.94 30.46 10.72
C ILE A 270 -8.98 31.15 11.61
N PRO A 271 -8.59 32.14 12.44
CA PRO A 271 -9.51 32.95 13.23
C PRO A 271 -10.61 33.61 12.39
N VAL A 272 -11.86 33.54 12.86
CA VAL A 272 -13.03 34.14 12.19
C VAL A 272 -13.66 35.22 13.06
N THR A 273 -14.08 34.85 14.27
CA THR A 273 -14.80 35.74 15.20
C THR A 273 -14.21 35.60 16.59
N PRO A 274 -13.99 36.68 17.36
CA PRO A 274 -14.10 38.08 16.94
C PRO A 274 -13.14 38.44 15.81
N ALA A 275 -13.64 39.21 14.84
CA ALA A 275 -12.83 39.72 13.73
C ALA A 275 -11.83 40.78 14.22
N ASN A 276 -10.77 41.03 13.45
CA ASN A 276 -9.72 41.97 13.86
C ASN A 276 -10.27 43.36 14.21
N GLY A 277 -10.04 43.81 15.43
CA GLY A 277 -10.50 45.11 15.94
C GLY A 277 -11.99 45.17 16.28
N GLN A 278 -12.69 44.03 16.29
CA GLN A 278 -14.11 43.99 16.68
C GLN A 278 -14.28 44.34 18.17
N THR A 279 -15.28 45.15 18.50
CA THR A 279 -15.79 45.25 19.87
C THR A 279 -16.83 44.15 20.09
N VAL A 280 -16.58 43.28 21.06
CA VAL A 280 -17.48 42.17 21.39
C VAL A 280 -18.61 42.65 22.31
N ALA A 281 -19.73 41.92 22.34
CA ALA A 281 -20.91 42.29 23.13
C ALA A 281 -20.86 41.81 24.59
N SER A 282 -19.86 41.01 24.96
CA SER A 282 -19.76 40.36 26.26
C SER A 282 -18.30 40.29 26.72
N MET A 283 -18.08 40.28 28.05
CA MET A 283 -16.78 39.98 28.67
C MET A 283 -16.37 38.51 28.54
N GLN A 284 -17.28 37.65 28.08
CA GLN A 284 -17.09 36.23 27.80
C GLN A 284 -17.35 35.95 26.32
N PRO A 285 -16.51 36.46 25.40
CA PRO A 285 -16.75 36.31 23.97
C PRO A 285 -16.65 34.85 23.53
N THR A 286 -17.42 34.49 22.50
CA THR A 286 -17.21 33.24 21.76
C THR A 286 -16.17 33.45 20.68
N LEU A 287 -15.12 32.63 20.71
CA LEU A 287 -14.05 32.58 19.73
C LEU A 287 -14.36 31.47 18.71
N THR A 288 -14.28 31.77 17.42
CA THR A 288 -14.58 30.85 16.32
C THR A 288 -13.45 30.88 15.31
N ALA A 289 -12.97 29.70 14.91
CA ALA A 289 -11.97 29.55 13.88
C ALA A 289 -12.41 28.53 12.82
N THR A 290 -12.07 28.79 11.56
CA THR A 290 -12.14 27.79 10.49
C THR A 290 -11.09 26.72 10.77
N ASN A 291 -11.52 25.48 10.64
CA ASN A 291 -10.73 24.32 10.94
C ASN A 291 -9.63 24.11 9.89
N GLY A 292 -8.40 23.85 10.33
CA GLY A 292 -7.33 23.42 9.43
C GLY A 292 -7.60 22.04 8.82
N THR A 293 -7.01 21.76 7.66
CA THR A 293 -7.08 20.43 7.02
C THR A 293 -6.36 19.39 7.86
N VAL A 294 -6.97 18.24 8.12
CA VAL A 294 -6.34 17.11 8.82
C VAL A 294 -6.14 15.98 7.84
N THR A 295 -4.89 15.52 7.70
CA THR A 295 -4.53 14.39 6.83
C THR A 295 -3.92 13.26 7.66
N GLY A 296 -3.99 12.03 7.13
CA GLY A 296 -3.60 10.83 7.86
C GLY A 296 -4.64 10.41 8.90
N SER A 297 -4.42 9.27 9.54
CA SER A 297 -5.31 8.78 10.60
C SER A 297 -4.99 9.48 11.93
N ALA A 298 -5.61 10.63 12.17
CA ALA A 298 -5.44 11.37 13.41
C ALA A 298 -6.37 10.83 14.52
N ALA A 299 -5.88 10.76 15.75
CA ALA A 299 -6.73 10.71 16.93
C ALA A 299 -7.56 12.00 17.07
N THR A 300 -8.44 12.06 18.07
CA THR A 300 -9.26 13.25 18.35
C THR A 300 -8.41 14.53 18.36
N VAL A 301 -8.78 15.48 17.51
CA VAL A 301 -8.11 16.79 17.43
C VAL A 301 -8.81 17.75 18.40
N VAL A 302 -8.02 18.41 19.24
CA VAL A 302 -8.46 19.42 20.22
C VAL A 302 -7.93 20.78 19.78
N TYR A 303 -8.79 21.79 19.86
CA TYR A 303 -8.47 23.19 19.57
C TYR A 303 -8.25 23.91 20.88
N ARG A 304 -7.12 24.61 20.99
CA ARG A 304 -6.80 25.48 22.12
C ARG A 304 -6.85 26.92 21.65
N PHE A 305 -7.70 27.70 22.31
CA PHE A 305 -7.84 29.13 22.14
C PHE A 305 -7.17 29.83 23.32
N GLU A 306 -6.34 30.83 23.03
CA GLU A 306 -5.71 31.68 24.04
C GLU A 306 -6.09 33.13 23.81
N VAL A 307 -6.37 33.83 24.90
CA VAL A 307 -6.64 35.27 24.94
C VAL A 307 -5.62 35.92 25.88
N ASP A 308 -5.00 37.02 25.48
CA ASP A 308 -4.01 37.75 26.26
C ASP A 308 -4.08 39.25 25.97
N GLU A 309 -3.53 40.10 26.84
CA GLU A 309 -3.48 41.57 26.66
C GLU A 309 -2.43 42.01 25.62
N GLY A 310 -1.61 41.07 25.14
CA GLY A 310 -0.61 41.32 24.12
C GLY A 310 -0.37 40.10 23.23
N THR A 311 0.55 40.22 22.29
CA THR A 311 0.83 39.16 21.30
C THR A 311 1.92 38.18 21.75
N SER A 312 2.36 38.24 23.00
CA SER A 312 3.40 37.33 23.53
C SER A 312 2.83 36.00 24.02
N PHE A 313 1.58 35.99 24.53
CA PHE A 313 0.87 34.80 25.01
C PHE A 313 1.68 33.99 26.04
N GLY A 314 2.50 34.69 26.85
CA GLY A 314 3.36 34.06 27.86
C GLY A 314 2.56 33.65 29.10
N ASN A 315 1.52 34.41 29.43
CA ASN A 315 0.58 34.11 30.51
C ASN A 315 -0.83 34.55 30.08
N PRO A 316 -1.54 33.73 29.29
CA PRO A 316 -2.85 34.09 28.73
C PRO A 316 -3.85 34.48 29.83
N ALA A 317 -4.57 35.59 29.62
CA ALA A 317 -5.68 36.03 30.45
C ALA A 317 -6.84 35.03 30.44
N ALA A 318 -7.04 34.32 29.32
CA ALA A 318 -7.94 33.18 29.25
C ALA A 318 -7.42 32.09 28.30
N LEU A 319 -7.81 30.86 28.59
CA LEU A 319 -7.49 29.69 27.79
C LEU A 319 -8.68 28.74 27.79
N VAL A 320 -9.06 28.24 26.61
CA VAL A 320 -10.13 27.26 26.46
C VAL A 320 -9.71 26.18 25.48
N GLU A 321 -9.95 24.92 25.83
CA GLU A 321 -9.72 23.77 24.97
C GLU A 321 -11.05 23.06 24.66
N VAL A 322 -11.31 22.79 23.39
CA VAL A 322 -12.52 22.10 22.93
C VAL A 322 -12.19 21.07 21.85
N PRO A 323 -12.90 19.93 21.78
CA PRO A 323 -12.75 19.01 20.66
C PRO A 323 -13.15 19.69 19.35
N ARG A 324 -12.46 19.36 18.25
CA ARG A 324 -12.82 19.81 16.91
C ARG A 324 -14.28 19.45 16.62
N SER A 325 -15.06 20.40 16.11
CA SER A 325 -16.43 20.13 15.68
C SER A 325 -16.47 19.30 14.39
N GLY A 326 -17.62 18.69 14.09
CA GLY A 326 -17.83 18.00 12.80
C GLY A 326 -17.98 18.93 11.59
N GLY A 327 -18.10 20.25 11.81
CA GLY A 327 -18.26 21.24 10.74
C GLY A 327 -16.94 21.87 10.28
N ASP A 328 -17.06 22.92 9.44
CA ASP A 328 -15.92 23.66 8.92
C ASP A 328 -15.27 24.59 9.97
N THR A 329 -15.97 24.89 11.06
CA THR A 329 -15.51 25.80 12.12
C THR A 329 -15.61 25.18 13.49
N THR A 330 -14.68 25.50 14.38
CA THR A 330 -14.74 25.15 15.80
C THR A 330 -14.85 26.43 16.63
N SER A 331 -15.72 26.40 17.64
CA SER A 331 -15.99 27.55 18.51
C SER A 331 -15.79 27.20 19.98
N ALA A 332 -15.35 28.17 20.77
CA ALA A 332 -15.19 28.07 22.22
C ALA A 332 -15.59 29.38 22.88
N THR A 333 -16.42 29.31 23.93
CA THR A 333 -16.76 30.48 24.75
C THR A 333 -15.72 30.67 25.84
N VAL A 334 -15.20 31.90 25.96
CA VAL A 334 -14.31 32.27 27.06
C VAL A 334 -15.10 32.23 28.36
N THR A 335 -14.66 31.39 29.31
CA THR A 335 -15.36 31.22 30.60
C THR A 335 -14.90 32.20 31.67
N ALA A 336 -13.69 32.74 31.56
CA ALA A 336 -13.20 33.80 32.43
C ALA A 336 -13.85 35.14 32.07
N ASN A 337 -14.23 35.93 33.08
CA ASN A 337 -14.66 37.31 32.84
C ASN A 337 -13.43 38.17 32.55
N LEU A 338 -13.37 38.69 31.32
CA LEU A 338 -12.36 39.66 30.92
C LEU A 338 -12.67 41.06 31.49
N GLU A 339 -11.66 41.91 31.59
CA GLU A 339 -11.86 43.30 32.03
C GLU A 339 -12.65 44.10 30.99
N SER A 340 -13.39 45.11 31.46
CA SER A 340 -14.21 46.00 30.63
C SER A 340 -13.37 47.03 29.85
N ASP A 341 -13.88 47.50 28.70
CA ASP A 341 -13.24 48.45 27.78
C ASP A 341 -11.75 48.17 27.49
N ARG A 342 -11.41 46.89 27.40
CA ARG A 342 -10.02 46.44 27.32
C ARG A 342 -9.76 45.73 25.99
N GLU A 343 -8.61 46.04 25.39
CA GLU A 343 -8.14 45.36 24.19
C GLU A 343 -7.45 44.04 24.56
N TYR A 344 -7.81 42.99 23.85
CA TYR A 344 -7.22 41.66 23.96
C TYR A 344 -6.83 41.13 22.58
N PHE A 345 -5.85 40.23 22.56
CA PHE A 345 -5.41 39.47 21.42
C PHE A 345 -5.77 38.01 21.64
N TRP A 346 -6.17 37.32 20.58
CA TRP A 346 -6.44 35.89 20.65
C TRP A 346 -5.83 35.13 19.49
N ARG A 347 -5.45 33.88 19.77
CA ARG A 347 -4.91 32.94 18.79
C ARG A 347 -5.45 31.54 19.05
N VAL A 348 -5.35 30.70 18.04
CA VAL A 348 -5.81 29.31 18.12
C VAL A 348 -4.81 28.37 17.45
N HIS A 349 -4.66 27.17 17.99
CA HIS A 349 -4.00 26.05 17.32
C HIS A 349 -4.75 24.76 17.59
N ALA A 350 -4.42 23.73 16.81
CA ALA A 350 -5.01 22.40 16.94
C ALA A 350 -3.94 21.34 17.21
N SER A 351 -4.27 20.35 18.04
CA SER A 351 -3.38 19.25 18.41
C SER A 351 -4.15 17.94 18.56
N ASN A 352 -3.54 16.82 18.22
CA ASN A 352 -4.05 15.49 18.58
C ASN A 352 -3.22 14.83 19.71
N GLY A 353 -2.41 15.61 20.41
CA GLY A 353 -1.50 15.17 21.48
C GLY A 353 -0.10 14.77 20.99
N THR A 354 0.08 14.39 19.72
CA THR A 354 1.41 14.04 19.16
C THR A 354 1.84 14.98 18.04
N THR A 355 0.89 15.45 17.23
CA THR A 355 1.07 16.42 16.15
C THR A 355 0.31 17.68 16.52
N THR A 356 0.95 18.83 16.32
CA THR A 356 0.39 20.14 16.65
C THR A 356 0.57 21.08 15.46
N SER A 357 -0.49 21.78 15.08
CA SER A 357 -0.42 22.81 14.04
C SER A 357 0.43 23.99 14.53
N ALA A 358 0.89 24.83 13.60
CA ALA A 358 1.32 26.17 14.00
C ALA A 358 0.13 26.94 14.61
N TRP A 359 0.44 27.91 15.48
CA TRP A 359 -0.53 28.89 15.94
C TRP A 359 -1.03 29.76 14.80
N SER A 360 -2.29 30.17 14.85
CA SER A 360 -2.82 31.19 13.96
C SER A 360 -2.12 32.53 14.15
N ALA A 361 -2.19 33.39 13.15
CA ALA A 361 -1.94 34.81 13.37
C ALA A 361 -2.93 35.33 14.45
N PRO A 362 -2.47 36.15 15.40
CA PRO A 362 -3.36 36.69 16.42
C PRO A 362 -4.34 37.70 15.81
N GLN A 363 -5.56 37.69 16.31
CA GLN A 363 -6.59 38.71 16.05
C GLN A 363 -6.76 39.55 17.31
N ARG A 364 -7.06 40.84 17.17
CA ARG A 364 -7.41 41.68 18.33
C ARG A 364 -8.91 41.90 18.42
N PHE A 365 -9.42 42.09 19.63
CA PHE A 365 -10.78 42.56 19.89
C PHE A 365 -10.78 43.44 21.13
N ARG A 366 -11.88 44.16 21.36
CA ARG A 366 -12.08 44.96 22.56
C ARG A 366 -13.35 44.51 23.29
N THR A 367 -13.25 44.34 24.59
CA THR A 367 -14.42 44.09 25.45
C THR A 367 -15.29 45.34 25.57
N PRO A 368 -16.61 45.21 25.81
CA PRO A 368 -17.48 46.37 25.93
C PRO A 368 -17.14 47.20 27.19
N PRO A 369 -17.49 48.50 27.25
CA PRO A 369 -17.37 49.28 28.49
C PRO A 369 -18.27 48.76 29.62
N ASP A 370 -17.86 48.98 30.87
CA ASP A 370 -18.72 48.69 32.02
C ASP A 370 -20.02 49.51 31.95
N GLY A 371 -21.16 48.81 31.95
CA GLY A 371 -22.47 49.43 31.79
C GLY A 371 -22.87 49.78 30.35
N SER A 372 -22.20 49.23 29.32
CA SER A 372 -22.64 49.42 27.93
C SER A 372 -24.05 48.83 27.68
N PRO A 373 -24.92 49.51 26.92
CA PRO A 373 -26.27 49.03 26.60
C PRO A 373 -26.26 47.69 25.83
N PRO A 374 -27.39 46.96 25.80
CA PRO A 374 -27.60 45.79 24.93
C PRO A 374 -27.32 46.10 23.44
N PRO A 375 -27.25 45.06 22.59
CA PRO A 375 -26.96 45.17 21.16
C PRO A 375 -27.78 46.24 20.41
N PRO A 376 -27.31 46.67 19.23
CA PRO A 376 -27.93 47.74 18.44
C PRO A 376 -29.43 47.53 18.17
N PRO A 377 -30.22 48.61 18.03
CA PRO A 377 -31.65 48.53 17.77
C PRO A 377 -31.99 47.76 16.49
N GLY A 378 -32.76 46.68 16.60
CA GLY A 378 -33.44 46.06 15.45
C GLY A 378 -33.59 44.54 15.49
N GLU A 379 -32.79 43.82 16.27
CA GLU A 379 -32.95 42.37 16.46
C GLU A 379 -33.14 42.07 17.94
N GLN A 380 -34.26 41.41 18.25
CA GLN A 380 -34.60 40.95 19.59
C GLN A 380 -33.45 40.04 20.10
N PRO A 381 -32.66 40.44 21.12
CA PRO A 381 -31.60 39.59 21.66
C PRO A 381 -32.20 38.30 22.20
N PRO A 382 -31.55 37.13 22.03
CA PRO A 382 -32.12 35.87 22.52
C PRO A 382 -32.36 35.93 24.03
N LEU A 383 -33.50 35.39 24.47
CA LEU A 383 -33.86 35.24 25.88
C LEU A 383 -32.73 34.52 26.65
N PRO A 384 -32.12 35.13 27.67
CA PRO A 384 -31.18 34.42 28.53
C PRO A 384 -31.87 33.25 29.24
N ASN A 385 -31.26 32.06 29.25
CA ASN A 385 -31.80 30.90 29.96
C ASN A 385 -31.29 30.88 31.42
N GLU A 386 -32.17 31.16 32.38
CA GLU A 386 -31.88 31.11 33.81
C GLU A 386 -32.65 30.00 34.54
N GLU A 387 -33.08 28.96 33.82
CA GLU A 387 -33.80 27.79 34.38
C GLU A 387 -33.06 27.18 35.58
N ALA A 388 -31.74 26.98 35.46
CA ALA A 388 -30.93 26.41 36.53
C ALA A 388 -30.97 27.26 37.83
N LEU A 389 -31.05 28.59 37.70
CA LEU A 389 -31.17 29.49 38.85
C LEU A 389 -32.53 29.35 39.52
N ILE A 390 -33.62 29.32 38.74
CA ILE A 390 -34.99 29.15 39.27
C ILE A 390 -35.14 27.79 39.96
N VAL A 391 -34.64 26.71 39.34
CA VAL A 391 -34.62 25.38 39.95
C VAL A 391 -33.84 25.36 41.26
N GLN A 392 -32.68 26.05 41.32
CA GLN A 392 -31.89 26.15 42.55
C GLN A 392 -32.62 26.94 43.64
N LEU A 393 -33.26 28.06 43.29
CA LEU A 393 -34.03 28.87 44.23
C LEU A 393 -35.22 28.11 44.79
N ALA A 394 -35.93 27.36 43.94
CA ALA A 394 -37.03 26.47 44.34
C ALA A 394 -36.55 25.38 45.29
N ALA A 395 -35.42 24.74 45.00
CA ALA A 395 -34.85 23.72 45.87
C ALA A 395 -34.40 24.26 47.24
N THR A 396 -33.97 25.53 47.29
CA THR A 396 -33.49 26.17 48.51
C THR A 396 -34.63 26.78 49.34
N ASN A 397 -35.72 27.18 48.67
CA ASN A 397 -36.88 27.84 49.29
C ASN A 397 -38.19 27.10 48.92
N PRO A 398 -38.32 25.80 49.24
CA PRO A 398 -39.47 25.00 48.81
C PRO A 398 -40.79 25.48 49.41
N ASP A 399 -40.75 26.00 50.65
CA ASP A 399 -41.94 26.55 51.33
C ASP A 399 -42.44 27.83 50.64
N ALA A 400 -41.53 28.73 50.24
CA ALA A 400 -41.89 29.95 49.51
C ALA A 400 -42.51 29.63 48.14
N LEU A 401 -41.98 28.61 47.45
CA LEU A 401 -42.56 28.16 46.16
C LEU A 401 -43.95 27.56 46.37
N ALA A 402 -44.12 26.69 47.35
CA ALA A 402 -45.42 26.08 47.68
C ALA A 402 -46.46 27.14 48.07
N ASP A 403 -46.02 28.21 48.72
CA ASP A 403 -46.88 29.32 49.17
C ASP A 403 -47.09 30.42 48.10
N SER A 404 -46.69 30.21 46.83
CA SER A 404 -46.79 31.25 45.78
C SER A 404 -48.22 31.62 45.35
N CYS A 405 -49.24 30.90 45.86
CA CYS A 405 -50.64 31.09 45.48
C CYS A 405 -51.34 32.21 46.28
N ILE A 406 -51.23 33.46 45.81
CA ILE A 406 -51.85 34.62 46.49
C ILE A 406 -53.38 34.49 46.65
N GLU A 407 -54.06 33.93 45.65
CA GLU A 407 -55.53 33.81 45.65
C GLU A 407 -56.07 32.84 46.73
N GLU A 408 -55.22 31.94 47.24
CA GLU A 408 -55.53 31.00 48.33
C GLU A 408 -54.90 31.41 49.67
N GLY A 409 -54.35 32.62 49.77
CA GLY A 409 -53.76 33.18 50.99
C GLY A 409 -52.24 33.05 51.11
N GLY A 410 -51.55 32.71 50.01
CA GLY A 410 -50.08 32.64 49.95
C GLY A 410 -49.37 33.99 49.86
N SER A 411 -48.08 33.97 49.49
CA SER A 411 -47.17 35.11 49.54
C SER A 411 -46.36 35.35 48.25
N TRP A 412 -45.77 36.55 48.15
CA TRP A 412 -44.90 36.97 47.04
C TRP A 412 -43.44 36.53 47.22
N GLU A 413 -43.12 35.78 48.29
CA GLU A 413 -41.75 35.54 48.73
C GLU A 413 -40.88 34.90 47.64
N PHE A 414 -41.41 33.87 46.96
CA PHE A 414 -40.66 33.20 45.91
C PHE A 414 -40.41 34.10 44.69
N MET A 415 -41.43 34.87 44.28
CA MET A 415 -41.29 35.84 43.18
C MET A 415 -40.29 36.95 43.52
N ASP A 416 -40.28 37.45 44.75
CA ASP A 416 -39.33 38.47 45.19
C ASP A 416 -37.89 37.93 45.24
N LEU A 417 -37.70 36.69 45.69
CA LEU A 417 -36.40 36.00 45.65
C LEU A 417 -35.93 35.78 44.21
N ALA A 418 -36.81 35.30 43.32
CA ALA A 418 -36.51 35.06 41.92
C ALA A 418 -36.12 36.35 41.20
N VAL A 419 -36.94 37.40 41.28
CA VAL A 419 -36.65 38.70 40.66
C VAL A 419 -35.38 39.32 41.23
N THR A 420 -35.14 39.23 42.53
CA THR A 420 -33.89 39.74 43.15
C THR A 420 -32.66 39.01 42.62
N ALA A 421 -32.69 37.68 42.58
CA ALA A 421 -31.56 36.87 42.11
C ALA A 421 -31.30 37.04 40.61
N LEU A 422 -32.36 37.08 39.80
CA LEU A 422 -32.27 37.36 38.36
C LEU A 422 -31.70 38.77 38.10
N ARG A 423 -32.19 39.78 38.84
CA ARG A 423 -31.70 41.17 38.73
C ARG A 423 -30.26 41.36 39.17
N ALA A 424 -29.77 40.54 40.10
CA ALA A 424 -28.37 40.54 40.49
C ALA A 424 -27.44 40.07 39.34
N LYS A 425 -27.96 39.26 38.40
CA LYS A 425 -27.24 38.86 37.17
C LYS A 425 -27.41 39.86 36.03
N ASP A 426 -28.64 40.31 35.79
CA ASP A 426 -28.96 41.29 34.76
C ASP A 426 -30.13 42.17 35.20
N THR A 427 -29.92 43.49 35.26
CA THR A 427 -30.92 44.46 35.72
C THR A 427 -32.11 44.64 34.79
N ARG A 428 -32.13 43.95 33.63
CA ARG A 428 -33.27 43.87 32.71
C ARG A 428 -34.37 42.91 33.17
N TRP A 429 -34.10 42.05 34.15
CA TRP A 429 -35.15 41.23 34.76
C TRP A 429 -36.07 42.08 35.64
N GLY A 430 -37.37 41.80 35.63
CA GLY A 430 -38.36 42.52 36.43
C GLY A 430 -39.65 41.72 36.60
N TYR A 431 -40.64 42.33 37.25
CA TYR A 431 -41.97 41.75 37.35
C TYR A 431 -42.76 42.03 36.07
N ASN A 432 -43.63 41.08 35.71
CA ASN A 432 -44.58 41.25 34.63
C ASN A 432 -45.89 41.89 35.12
N CYS A 433 -46.29 43.02 34.56
CA CYS A 433 -47.65 43.52 34.65
C CYS A 433 -48.54 42.71 33.70
N LYS A 434 -49.31 41.75 34.22
CA LYS A 434 -50.12 40.88 33.36
C LYS A 434 -51.13 41.70 32.55
N ARG A 435 -51.21 41.44 31.25
CA ARG A 435 -52.05 42.18 30.30
C ARG A 435 -51.80 43.70 30.28
N GLY A 436 -50.65 44.14 30.79
CA GLY A 436 -50.23 45.53 30.85
C GLY A 436 -50.81 46.35 32.01
N ASP A 437 -51.51 45.71 32.97
CA ASP A 437 -52.01 46.36 34.18
C ASP A 437 -50.99 46.25 35.31
N CYS A 438 -50.28 47.35 35.59
CA CYS A 438 -49.25 47.37 36.62
C CYS A 438 -49.76 47.54 38.04
N SER A 439 -51.08 47.63 38.24
CA SER A 439 -51.69 47.46 39.56
C SER A 439 -51.90 45.98 39.93
N ASP A 440 -51.69 45.07 38.97
CA ASP A 440 -51.98 43.64 39.11
C ASP A 440 -50.86 42.78 38.48
N PRO A 441 -49.64 42.77 39.07
CA PRO A 441 -48.52 41.98 38.54
C PRO A 441 -48.81 40.46 38.57
N SER A 442 -48.15 39.72 37.68
CA SER A 442 -48.21 38.26 37.63
C SER A 442 -47.38 37.65 38.77
N ILE A 443 -47.88 36.52 39.29
CA ILE A 443 -47.33 35.79 40.44
C ILE A 443 -46.43 34.62 40.02
N ASP A 444 -46.22 34.45 38.72
CA ASP A 444 -45.55 33.31 38.09
C ASP A 444 -44.70 33.69 36.88
N VAL A 445 -44.90 34.87 36.31
CA VAL A 445 -44.19 35.34 35.12
C VAL A 445 -43.26 36.49 35.47
N VAL A 446 -42.02 36.39 35.03
CA VAL A 446 -41.02 37.46 35.06
C VAL A 446 -40.80 38.02 33.66
N ASP A 447 -40.47 39.32 33.60
CA ASP A 447 -40.15 39.99 32.35
C ASP A 447 -38.64 40.14 32.17
N TYR A 448 -38.14 39.85 30.96
CA TYR A 448 -36.80 40.29 30.52
C TYR A 448 -36.94 41.43 29.51
N PHE A 449 -36.55 42.64 29.91
CA PHE A 449 -36.58 43.81 29.03
C PHE A 449 -35.51 43.69 27.93
N TRP A 450 -35.94 43.58 26.67
CA TRP A 450 -35.05 43.51 25.50
C TRP A 450 -35.00 44.81 24.68
N GLY A 451 -35.85 45.79 25.03
CA GLY A 451 -35.93 47.06 24.33
C GLY A 451 -34.78 48.04 24.64
N ASN A 452 -34.88 49.23 24.05
CA ASN A 452 -33.95 50.34 24.30
C ASN A 452 -34.57 51.36 25.27
N GLY A 453 -33.73 51.98 26.11
CA GLY A 453 -34.13 53.05 27.02
C GLY A 453 -34.65 52.55 28.38
N GLU A 454 -35.59 53.26 28.96
CA GLU A 454 -36.17 52.96 30.27
C GLU A 454 -37.02 51.69 30.22
N ALA A 455 -36.73 50.73 31.11
CA ALA A 455 -37.50 49.49 31.20
C ALA A 455 -38.90 49.73 31.82
N GLN A 456 -39.04 50.72 32.70
CA GLN A 456 -40.28 50.97 33.45
C GLN A 456 -41.49 51.19 32.54
N GLY A 457 -42.48 50.30 32.63
CA GLY A 457 -43.72 50.32 31.86
C GLY A 457 -43.57 49.90 30.39
N SER A 458 -42.40 49.40 29.99
CA SER A 458 -42.11 49.01 28.61
C SER A 458 -42.79 47.69 28.24
N THR A 459 -43.21 47.58 26.98
CA THR A 459 -43.79 46.36 26.38
C THR A 459 -42.77 45.53 25.60
N ASN A 460 -41.52 45.98 25.51
CA ASN A 460 -40.44 45.26 24.82
C ASN A 460 -39.81 44.23 25.77
N VAL A 461 -40.58 43.19 26.10
CA VAL A 461 -40.23 42.16 27.08
C VAL A 461 -40.32 40.76 26.50
N TYR A 462 -39.52 39.85 27.03
CA TYR A 462 -39.85 38.42 27.04
C TYR A 462 -40.61 38.11 28.32
N LEU A 463 -41.59 37.23 28.22
CA LEU A 463 -42.45 36.79 29.32
C LEU A 463 -42.08 35.34 29.65
N VAL A 464 -41.48 35.11 30.81
CA VAL A 464 -41.04 33.77 31.22
C VAL A 464 -41.85 33.33 32.44
N ASP A 465 -42.63 32.28 32.25
CA ASP A 465 -43.31 31.57 33.34
C ASP A 465 -42.30 30.70 34.09
N ILE A 466 -42.08 31.03 35.35
CA ILE A 466 -41.11 30.43 36.25
C ILE A 466 -41.75 29.53 37.31
N ILE A 467 -43.09 29.42 37.35
CA ILE A 467 -43.85 28.56 38.28
C ILE A 467 -44.97 27.86 37.51
N SER A 468 -44.81 26.56 37.23
CA SER A 468 -45.90 25.78 36.64
C SER A 468 -47.01 25.50 37.67
N ALA A 469 -48.27 25.60 37.23
CA ALA A 469 -49.51 25.31 37.95
C ALA A 469 -49.95 26.35 39.01
N VAL A 470 -50.20 27.58 38.55
CA VAL A 470 -50.81 28.62 39.39
C VAL A 470 -52.32 28.40 39.50
N CYS A 471 -52.73 28.02 40.71
CA CYS A 471 -54.04 28.19 41.36
C CYS A 471 -55.35 27.99 40.55
N PRO A 472 -56.37 27.31 41.11
CA PRO A 472 -56.43 26.63 42.42
C PRO A 472 -56.02 25.14 42.36
N GLY A 473 -55.36 24.65 43.42
CA GLY A 473 -55.07 23.21 43.62
C GLY A 473 -53.85 22.60 42.89
N GLY A 474 -52.93 23.43 42.37
CA GLY A 474 -51.72 22.98 41.69
C GLY A 474 -50.56 22.64 42.65
N ALA A 475 -49.69 21.70 42.26
CA ALA A 475 -48.41 21.46 42.94
C ALA A 475 -47.35 22.38 42.31
N GLN A 476 -47.13 23.56 42.90
CA GLN A 476 -46.20 24.56 42.39
C GLN A 476 -44.83 23.93 42.18
N SER A 477 -44.32 24.03 40.96
CA SER A 477 -43.04 23.47 40.55
C SER A 477 -42.26 24.52 39.76
N PRO A 478 -40.92 24.57 39.90
CA PRO A 478 -40.13 25.52 39.12
C PRO A 478 -40.29 25.22 37.63
N ALA A 479 -40.43 26.27 36.85
CA ALA A 479 -40.58 26.19 35.40
C ALA A 479 -39.64 27.18 34.70
N TRP A 480 -39.53 27.04 33.38
CA TRP A 480 -38.89 28.01 32.51
C TRP A 480 -39.55 27.97 31.14
N ILE A 481 -40.74 28.55 31.05
CA ILE A 481 -41.60 28.48 29.87
C ILE A 481 -41.70 29.88 29.26
N ASP A 482 -41.19 30.04 28.04
CA ASP A 482 -41.34 31.29 27.29
C ASP A 482 -42.78 31.45 26.78
N GLN A 483 -43.51 32.38 27.39
CA GLN A 483 -44.90 32.74 27.08
C GLN A 483 -45.01 33.96 26.16
N THR A 484 -43.89 34.46 25.63
CA THR A 484 -43.84 35.72 24.86
C THR A 484 -44.72 35.66 23.62
N GLN A 485 -44.63 34.59 22.83
CA GLN A 485 -45.43 34.48 21.60
C GLN A 485 -46.90 34.17 21.90
N THR A 486 -47.17 33.29 22.88
CA THR A 486 -48.52 32.90 23.29
C THR A 486 -49.36 34.11 23.69
N THR A 487 -48.80 34.99 24.52
CA THR A 487 -49.49 36.19 25.01
C THR A 487 -49.74 37.23 23.92
N LEU A 488 -48.79 37.39 22.99
CA LEU A 488 -48.92 38.25 21.81
C LEU A 488 -50.05 37.76 20.88
N ASP A 489 -50.13 36.45 20.64
CA ASP A 489 -51.17 35.84 19.80
C ASP A 489 -52.58 36.00 20.41
N GLU A 490 -52.67 36.07 21.73
CA GLU A 490 -53.90 36.36 22.49
C GLU A 490 -54.26 37.86 22.54
N GLY A 491 -53.44 38.72 21.92
CA GLY A 491 -53.67 40.17 21.85
C GLY A 491 -53.41 40.91 23.16
N THR A 492 -52.64 40.30 24.07
CA THR A 492 -52.23 40.92 25.33
C THR A 492 -50.73 41.17 25.33
N VAL A 493 -50.27 42.23 25.99
CA VAL A 493 -48.84 42.53 26.09
C VAL A 493 -48.52 42.88 27.54
N GLY A 494 -47.55 42.16 28.12
CA GLY A 494 -47.02 42.46 29.45
C GLY A 494 -46.33 43.82 29.49
N ARG A 495 -46.16 44.37 30.69
CA ARG A 495 -45.31 45.53 30.91
C ARG A 495 -44.32 45.26 32.02
N TRP A 496 -43.09 45.66 31.79
CA TRP A 496 -42.03 45.51 32.76
C TRP A 496 -42.18 46.51 33.92
N ILE A 497 -42.01 46.06 35.17
CA ILE A 497 -41.87 46.95 36.33
C ILE A 497 -40.83 46.46 37.35
N TYR A 498 -40.20 47.41 38.04
CA TYR A 498 -39.46 47.18 39.28
C TYR A 498 -39.28 48.49 40.09
N PRO A 499 -39.48 48.50 41.43
CA PRO A 499 -40.05 47.41 42.22
C PRO A 499 -41.54 47.20 41.89
N ARG A 500 -42.11 46.08 42.32
CA ARG A 500 -43.57 45.88 42.31
C ARG A 500 -44.25 46.85 43.31
N PRO A 501 -45.53 47.22 43.08
CA PRO A 501 -46.27 48.17 43.92
C PRO A 501 -46.47 47.74 45.37
#